data_AF-A0A0F2S2I2-F1
#
_entry.id   AF-A0A0F2S2I2-F1
#
_cell.length_a   1.000
_cell.length_b   1.000
_cell.length_c   1.000
_cell.angle_alpha   90.00
_cell.angle_beta   90.00
_cell.angle_gamma   90.00
#
_symmetry.space_group_name_H-M   'P 1'
#
loop_
_entity.id
_entity.type
_entity.pdbx_description
1 polymer ?
#
loop_
_entity_poly.entity_id
_entity_poly.type
_entity_poly.pdbx_seq_one_letter_code
_entity_poly.pdbx_strand_id
1 'polypeptide(L)'
;MMRKSLILGAVALAGCTAVGPQMVARLGADPVVSGGHYDSGGGLSVAADLREHQGRVLVCGVWAQSHQQSVLTKGKAVDVMGSGAVYLGNHALVRGLVFMREVPPALDYAGKEAGCVLTERVWQAAYAKAAPVIRLPRQVVHVEGDVGHFVVTFTQTGPGAGAPKPATEG
;
A
#
# COMPACT_ATOMS: atom_id res chain seq x y z
N MET A 1 -12.20 -20.66 -63.34
CA MET A 1 -12.85 -21.27 -62.17
C MET A 1 -12.36 -20.57 -60.92
N MET A 2 -13.27 -19.95 -60.17
CA MET A 2 -13.00 -19.21 -58.92
C MET A 2 -12.50 -20.14 -57.81
N ARG A 3 -11.48 -19.72 -57.06
CA ARG A 3 -11.29 -20.17 -55.68
C ARG A 3 -11.19 -18.95 -54.77
N LYS A 4 -12.27 -18.78 -54.00
CA LYS A 4 -12.44 -17.81 -52.91
C LYS A 4 -11.39 -18.11 -51.83
N SER A 5 -10.49 -17.18 -51.56
CA SER A 5 -9.69 -17.23 -50.34
C SER A 5 -10.45 -16.51 -49.23
N LEU A 6 -10.89 -17.29 -48.26
CA LEU A 6 -11.50 -16.84 -47.01
C LEU A 6 -10.49 -16.07 -46.16
N ILE A 7 -11.03 -15.05 -45.51
CA ILE A 7 -10.48 -14.17 -44.47
C ILE A 7 -9.97 -14.98 -43.26
N LEU A 8 -8.82 -14.61 -42.69
CA LEU A 8 -8.59 -14.70 -41.25
C LEU A 8 -7.86 -13.43 -40.79
N GLY A 9 -8.61 -12.47 -40.26
CA GLY A 9 -8.06 -11.31 -39.55
C GLY A 9 -7.63 -11.72 -38.15
N ALA A 10 -6.33 -11.66 -37.88
CA ALA A 10 -5.79 -11.85 -36.54
C ALA A 10 -5.90 -10.54 -35.76
N VAL A 11 -6.92 -10.41 -34.90
CA VAL A 11 -6.98 -9.36 -33.88
C VAL A 11 -6.13 -9.83 -32.70
N ALA A 12 -4.90 -9.31 -32.60
CA ALA A 12 -4.05 -9.53 -31.44
C ALA A 12 -4.49 -8.60 -30.30
N LEU A 13 -5.24 -9.14 -29.34
CA LEU A 13 -5.52 -8.48 -28.07
C LEU A 13 -4.28 -8.57 -27.17
N ALA A 14 -3.29 -7.69 -27.42
CA ALA A 14 -2.18 -7.46 -26.50
C ALA A 14 -2.64 -6.55 -25.36
N GLY A 15 -3.40 -7.11 -24.40
CA GLY A 15 -3.70 -6.45 -23.13
C GLY A 15 -2.48 -6.51 -22.21
N CYS A 16 -1.45 -5.72 -22.49
CA CYS A 16 -0.35 -5.53 -21.56
C CYS A 16 -0.84 -4.64 -20.41
N THR A 17 -1.07 -5.22 -19.24
CA THR A 17 -1.19 -4.47 -17.99
C THR A 17 0.13 -3.73 -17.78
N ALA A 18 0.16 -2.44 -18.09
CA ALA A 18 1.30 -1.58 -17.78
C ALA A 18 1.39 -1.46 -16.25
N VAL A 19 2.24 -2.29 -15.64
CA VAL A 19 2.85 -1.90 -14.36
C VAL A 19 3.70 -0.69 -14.69
N GLY A 20 3.19 0.50 -14.37
CA GLY A 20 3.87 1.76 -14.66
C GLY A 20 5.30 1.77 -14.10
N PRO A 21 6.22 2.58 -14.66
CA PRO A 21 7.60 2.62 -14.20
C PRO A 21 7.62 2.87 -12.70
N GLN A 22 8.21 1.93 -11.95
CA GLN A 22 8.40 2.07 -10.52
C GLN A 22 9.42 3.18 -10.31
N MET A 23 8.91 4.35 -9.96
CA MET A 23 9.74 5.51 -9.67
C MET A 23 10.23 5.42 -8.22
N VAL A 24 11.40 5.97 -7.96
CA VAL A 24 11.95 6.09 -6.61
C VAL A 24 12.15 7.55 -6.28
N ALA A 25 11.74 7.94 -5.08
CA ALA A 25 11.97 9.28 -4.55
C ALA A 25 12.13 9.22 -3.03
N ARG A 26 12.80 10.20 -2.44
CA ARG A 26 12.79 10.35 -0.98
C ARG A 26 11.47 10.95 -0.52
N LEU A 27 10.95 10.42 0.58
CA LEU A 27 9.88 11.07 1.34
C LEU A 27 10.32 12.46 1.80
N GLY A 28 9.35 13.35 1.93
CA GLY A 28 9.51 14.70 2.44
C GLY A 28 9.84 14.72 3.92
N ALA A 29 9.79 15.92 4.50
CA ALA A 29 10.13 16.14 5.90
C ALA A 29 9.03 15.70 6.88
N ASP A 30 7.77 15.63 6.42
CA ASP A 30 6.61 15.31 7.25
C ASP A 30 5.64 14.40 6.47
N PRO A 31 6.02 13.14 6.19
CA PRO A 31 5.15 12.23 5.47
C PRO A 31 3.94 11.85 6.34
N VAL A 32 2.78 11.65 5.71
CA VAL A 32 1.63 11.12 6.44
C VAL A 32 1.92 9.69 6.85
N VAL A 33 1.82 9.42 8.15
CA VAL A 33 2.01 8.08 8.73
C VAL A 33 0.67 7.52 9.20
N SER A 34 0.43 6.25 8.88
CA SER A 34 -0.65 5.45 9.44
C SER A 34 -0.19 4.02 9.69
N GLY A 35 -1.07 3.17 10.21
CA GLY A 35 -0.69 1.81 10.56
C GLY A 35 -1.76 1.06 11.34
N GLY A 36 -1.35 -0.09 11.85
CA GLY A 36 -2.22 -0.93 12.65
C GLY A 36 -1.49 -2.10 13.28
N HIS A 37 -2.24 -2.94 13.96
CA HIS A 37 -1.71 -4.05 14.76
C HIS A 37 -2.40 -5.36 14.38
N TYR A 38 -1.66 -6.44 14.57
CA TYR A 38 -2.23 -7.79 14.59
C TYR A 38 -2.68 -8.11 16.01
N ASP A 39 -3.82 -8.77 16.17
CA ASP A 39 -4.27 -9.27 17.48
C ASP A 39 -3.29 -10.30 18.09
N SER A 40 -2.54 -11.01 17.26
CA SER A 40 -1.41 -11.88 17.64
C SER A 40 -0.17 -11.12 18.16
N GLY A 41 -0.15 -9.79 18.08
CA GLY A 41 1.01 -8.95 18.41
C GLY A 41 1.81 -8.50 17.17
N GLY A 42 2.55 -7.40 17.33
CA GLY A 42 3.21 -6.70 16.23
C GLY A 42 2.27 -5.80 15.44
N GLY A 43 2.78 -5.19 14.36
CA GLY A 43 2.00 -4.26 13.55
C GLY A 43 2.72 -3.78 12.31
N LEU A 44 2.05 -2.91 11.56
CA LEU A 44 2.54 -2.29 10.32
C LEU A 44 2.48 -0.76 10.41
N SER A 45 3.49 -0.12 9.84
CA SER A 45 3.54 1.32 9.54
C SER A 45 3.46 1.50 8.04
N VAL A 46 2.79 2.55 7.60
CA VAL A 46 2.83 3.03 6.22
C VAL A 46 3.02 4.54 6.26
N ALA A 47 4.02 5.02 5.53
CA ALA A 47 4.28 6.45 5.37
C ALA A 47 4.16 6.81 3.89
N ALA A 48 3.47 7.91 3.58
CA ALA A 48 3.23 8.33 2.21
C ALA A 48 3.23 9.84 2.01
N ASP A 49 3.69 10.25 0.83
CA ASP A 49 3.69 11.63 0.34
C ASP A 49 3.08 11.74 -1.05
N LEU A 50 2.55 12.93 -1.33
CA LEU A 50 2.11 13.34 -2.66
C LEU A 50 3.13 14.29 -3.27
N ARG A 51 3.47 14.06 -4.53
CA ARG A 51 4.39 14.91 -5.29
C ARG A 51 3.83 15.23 -6.66
N GLU A 52 4.27 16.34 -7.21
CA GLU A 52 4.03 16.65 -8.62
C GLU A 52 5.05 15.90 -9.47
N HIS A 53 4.57 15.29 -10.55
CA HIS A 53 5.41 14.79 -11.63
C HIS A 53 4.64 14.86 -12.95
N GLN A 54 5.18 15.59 -13.93
CA GLN A 54 4.60 15.69 -15.29
C GLN A 54 3.13 16.13 -15.31
N GLY A 55 2.76 17.09 -14.45
CA GLY A 55 1.41 17.61 -14.28
C GLY A 55 0.44 16.64 -13.61
N ARG A 56 0.94 15.58 -12.97
CA ARG A 56 0.15 14.52 -12.32
C ARG A 56 0.57 14.32 -10.87
N VAL A 57 -0.31 13.69 -10.10
CA VAL A 57 -0.02 13.26 -8.72
C VAL A 57 0.80 11.98 -8.76
N LEU A 58 2.01 12.06 -8.22
CA LEU A 58 2.87 10.94 -7.89
C LEU A 58 2.66 10.59 -6.41
N VAL A 59 2.27 9.35 -6.12
CA VAL A 59 2.15 8.83 -4.76
C VAL A 59 3.42 8.05 -4.43
N CYS A 60 4.14 8.47 -3.40
CA CYS A 60 5.35 7.81 -2.94
C CYS A 60 5.13 7.27 -1.53
N GLY A 61 5.59 6.05 -1.24
CA GLY A 61 5.51 5.53 0.12
C GLY A 61 6.49 4.40 0.47
N VAL A 62 6.60 4.20 1.77
CA VAL A 62 7.28 3.06 2.39
C VAL A 62 6.35 2.40 3.39
N TRP A 63 6.66 1.16 3.74
CA TRP A 63 6.01 0.47 4.85
C TRP A 63 7.04 -0.25 5.72
N ALA A 64 6.67 -0.55 6.95
CA ALA A 64 7.51 -1.27 7.89
C ALA A 64 6.66 -2.22 8.74
N GLN A 65 7.29 -3.28 9.25
CA GLN A 65 6.66 -4.26 10.13
C GLN A 65 7.48 -4.46 11.41
N SER A 66 6.81 -4.62 12.55
CA SER A 66 7.47 -4.82 13.84
C SER A 66 8.49 -5.97 13.83
N HIS A 67 9.65 -5.78 14.47
CA HIS A 67 10.64 -6.85 14.63
C HIS A 67 10.13 -8.03 15.47
N GLN A 68 9.25 -7.77 16.46
CA GLN A 68 8.60 -8.80 17.28
C GLN A 68 7.32 -9.33 16.64
N GLN A 69 7.40 -9.71 15.37
CA GLN A 69 6.26 -10.30 14.68
C GLN A 69 6.18 -11.80 14.98
N SER A 70 4.97 -12.27 15.32
CA SER A 70 4.73 -13.71 15.47
C SER A 70 5.12 -14.44 14.17
N VAL A 71 5.66 -15.66 14.29
CA VAL A 71 5.96 -16.51 13.12
C VAL A 71 4.73 -16.70 12.23
N LEU A 72 3.53 -16.68 12.83
CA LEU A 72 2.24 -16.86 12.16
C LEU A 72 1.85 -15.69 11.23
N THR A 73 2.48 -14.51 11.38
CA THR A 73 2.22 -13.34 10.53
C THR A 73 3.37 -13.01 9.60
N LYS A 74 4.39 -13.88 9.50
CA LYS A 74 5.48 -13.73 8.55
C LYS A 74 4.95 -13.72 7.12
N GLY A 75 5.28 -12.68 6.36
CA GLY A 75 4.81 -12.50 4.98
C GLY A 75 3.38 -11.96 4.82
N LYS A 76 2.61 -11.84 5.92
CA LYS A 76 1.21 -11.36 5.89
C LYS A 76 1.07 -9.86 5.70
N ALA A 77 2.16 -9.12 5.88
CA ALA A 77 2.19 -7.69 5.57
C ALA A 77 1.79 -7.40 4.12
N VAL A 78 2.20 -8.24 3.18
CA VAL A 78 1.89 -8.08 1.75
C VAL A 78 0.39 -8.13 1.48
N ASP A 79 -0.35 -9.00 2.20
CA ASP A 79 -1.81 -9.11 2.07
C ASP A 79 -2.49 -7.80 2.53
N VAL A 80 -2.07 -7.27 3.69
CA VAL A 80 -2.58 -6.00 4.22
C VAL A 80 -2.26 -4.85 3.26
N MET A 81 -1.01 -4.75 2.79
CA MET A 81 -0.59 -3.72 1.83
C MET A 81 -1.35 -3.85 0.50
N GLY A 82 -1.62 -5.07 0.03
CA GLY A 82 -2.36 -5.34 -1.21
C GLY A 82 -3.81 -4.86 -1.19
N SER A 83 -4.46 -4.89 -0.03
CA SER A 83 -5.80 -4.34 0.17
C SER A 83 -5.82 -2.83 0.49
N GLY A 84 -4.67 -2.25 0.82
CA GLY A 84 -4.53 -0.87 1.22
C GLY A 84 -4.79 0.13 0.08
N ALA A 85 -5.04 1.39 0.45
CA ALA A 85 -5.21 2.46 -0.52
C ALA A 85 -4.82 3.82 0.06
N VAL A 86 -4.40 4.73 -0.82
CA VAL A 86 -4.16 6.15 -0.49
C VAL A 86 -5.25 7.00 -1.12
N TYR A 87 -5.86 7.85 -0.32
CA TYR A 87 -6.94 8.74 -0.71
C TYR A 87 -6.52 10.20 -0.61
N LEU A 88 -7.15 11.04 -1.43
CA LEU A 88 -7.14 12.48 -1.27
C LEU A 88 -8.60 12.95 -1.24
N GLY A 89 -9.04 13.43 -0.07
CA GLY A 89 -10.46 13.58 0.21
C GLY A 89 -11.20 12.24 0.05
N ASN A 90 -12.23 12.22 -0.80
CA ASN A 90 -13.02 11.01 -1.07
C ASN A 90 -12.56 10.21 -2.30
N HIS A 91 -11.46 10.61 -2.95
CA HIS A 91 -10.96 9.94 -4.14
C HIS A 91 -9.76 9.06 -3.83
N ALA A 92 -9.81 7.79 -4.23
CA ALA A 92 -8.64 6.93 -4.20
C ALA A 92 -7.65 7.40 -5.27
N LEU A 93 -6.42 7.72 -4.86
CA LEU A 93 -5.31 8.01 -5.77
C LEU A 93 -4.66 6.72 -6.26
N VAL A 94 -4.48 5.75 -5.35
CA VAL A 94 -3.95 4.42 -5.66
C VAL A 94 -4.59 3.37 -4.75
N ARG A 95 -4.75 2.15 -5.28
CA ARG A 95 -5.19 0.96 -4.57
C ARG A 95 -4.14 -0.13 -4.75
N GLY A 96 -3.90 -0.91 -3.71
CA GLY A 96 -2.77 -1.84 -3.67
C GLY A 96 -1.47 -1.07 -3.42
N LEU A 97 -0.93 -1.20 -2.21
CA LEU A 97 0.24 -0.48 -1.75
C LEU A 97 1.52 -1.32 -1.82
N VAL A 98 1.47 -2.47 -2.49
CA VAL A 98 2.61 -3.40 -2.63
C VAL A 98 3.78 -2.83 -3.45
N PHE A 99 3.58 -1.71 -4.16
CA PHE A 99 4.66 -0.98 -4.82
C PHE A 99 5.55 -0.21 -3.82
N MET A 100 5.07 0.01 -2.60
CA MET A 100 5.81 0.71 -1.56
C MET A 100 6.96 -0.16 -1.04
N ARG A 101 8.08 0.48 -0.74
CA ARG A 101 9.28 -0.21 -0.29
C ARG A 101 9.17 -0.61 1.18
N GLU A 102 9.53 -1.84 1.52
CA GLU A 102 9.72 -2.22 2.91
C GLU A 102 10.98 -1.55 3.46
N VAL A 103 10.88 -0.94 4.64
CA VAL A 103 12.00 -0.35 5.37
C VAL A 103 11.99 -0.82 6.83
N PRO A 104 13.11 -0.72 7.56
CA PRO A 104 13.11 -0.99 8.99
C PRO A 104 12.13 -0.08 9.74
N PRO A 105 11.44 -0.59 10.79
CA PRO A 105 10.62 0.21 11.69
C PRO A 105 11.38 1.40 12.25
N ALA A 106 10.72 2.55 12.29
CA ALA A 106 11.27 3.78 12.82
C ALA A 106 10.16 4.64 13.44
N LEU A 107 10.53 5.56 14.32
CA LEU A 107 9.62 6.59 14.83
C LEU A 107 9.28 7.64 13.77
N ASP A 108 10.17 7.80 12.78
CA ASP A 108 10.05 8.75 11.69
C ASP A 108 10.54 8.12 10.37
N TYR A 109 9.82 8.41 9.29
CA TYR A 109 10.07 7.94 7.93
C TYR A 109 10.50 9.06 6.97
N ALA A 110 10.73 10.29 7.46
CA ALA A 110 11.24 11.38 6.66
C ALA A 110 12.53 11.00 5.90
N GLY A 111 12.62 11.43 4.64
CA GLY A 111 13.81 11.20 3.80
C GLY A 111 14.06 9.74 3.39
N LYS A 112 13.23 8.77 3.79
CA LYS A 112 13.37 7.38 3.35
C LYS A 112 13.15 7.28 1.84
N GLU A 113 13.93 6.43 1.19
CA GLU A 113 13.73 6.11 -0.23
C GLU A 113 12.47 5.25 -0.40
N ALA A 114 11.48 5.83 -1.08
CA ALA A 114 10.15 5.32 -1.28
C ALA A 114 9.94 4.82 -2.71
N GLY A 115 9.13 3.78 -2.84
CA GLY A 115 8.56 3.39 -4.12
C GLY A 115 7.41 4.33 -4.47
N CYS A 116 7.32 4.71 -5.74
CA CYS A 116 6.36 5.70 -6.22
C CYS A 116 5.58 5.19 -7.44
N VAL A 117 4.31 5.58 -7.51
CA VAL A 117 3.41 5.32 -8.63
C VAL A 117 2.79 6.62 -9.10
N LEU A 118 2.88 6.87 -10.41
CA LEU A 118 2.20 7.97 -11.07
C LEU A 118 0.72 7.65 -11.21
N THR A 119 -0.14 8.61 -10.90
CA THR A 119 -1.60 8.45 -11.01
C THR A 119 -2.14 9.28 -12.16
N GLU A 120 -3.36 8.94 -12.62
CA GLU A 120 -4.07 9.74 -13.64
C GLU A 120 -4.57 11.09 -13.12
N ARG A 121 -4.49 11.34 -11.80
CA ARG A 121 -4.98 12.58 -11.20
C ARG A 121 -4.08 13.74 -11.60
N VAL A 122 -4.65 14.76 -12.23
CA VAL A 122 -3.97 16.03 -12.52
C VAL A 122 -3.53 16.70 -11.23
N TRP A 123 -2.29 17.18 -11.19
CA TRP A 123 -1.76 17.91 -10.05
C TRP A 123 -2.45 19.26 -9.88
N GLN A 124 -2.69 19.65 -8.62
CA GLN A 124 -3.16 20.99 -8.27
C GLN A 124 -2.23 21.56 -7.20
N ALA A 125 -1.93 22.86 -7.26
CA ALA A 125 -1.04 23.49 -6.29
C ALA A 125 -1.49 23.30 -4.82
N ALA A 126 -2.80 23.20 -4.58
CA ALA A 126 -3.37 22.92 -3.26
C ALA A 126 -2.95 21.56 -2.69
N TYR A 127 -2.62 20.58 -3.55
CA TYR A 127 -2.22 19.23 -3.11
C TYR A 127 -0.84 19.20 -2.46
N ALA A 128 0.01 20.20 -2.73
CA ALA A 128 1.33 20.33 -2.10
C ALA A 128 1.26 20.45 -0.57
N LYS A 129 0.12 20.89 -0.03
CA LYS A 129 -0.13 21.05 1.41
C LYS A 129 -1.22 20.11 1.94
N ALA A 130 -1.76 19.25 1.08
CA ALA A 130 -2.84 18.36 1.46
C ALA A 130 -2.28 17.07 2.06
N ALA A 131 -2.77 16.68 3.23
CA ALA A 131 -2.45 15.39 3.82
C ALA A 131 -3.29 14.30 3.14
N PRO A 132 -2.68 13.34 2.41
CA PRO A 132 -3.41 12.16 1.95
C PRO A 132 -3.90 11.33 3.14
N VAL A 133 -4.89 10.47 2.91
CA VAL A 133 -5.40 9.52 3.91
C VAL A 133 -5.03 8.10 3.49
N ILE A 134 -4.24 7.42 4.32
CA ILE A 134 -3.93 6.01 4.14
C ILE A 134 -5.05 5.19 4.79
N ARG A 135 -5.62 4.25 4.05
CA ARG A 135 -6.63 3.30 4.55
C ARG A 135 -6.12 1.88 4.41
N LEU A 136 -6.09 1.16 5.52
CA LEU A 136 -5.72 -0.24 5.63
C LEU A 136 -6.94 -1.00 6.18
N PRO A 137 -7.70 -1.72 5.32
CA PRO A 137 -8.88 -2.42 5.77
C PRO A 137 -8.59 -3.41 6.90
N ARG A 138 -9.51 -3.49 7.86
CA ARG A 138 -9.53 -4.61 8.82
C ARG A 138 -9.71 -5.91 8.04
N GLN A 139 -8.87 -6.90 8.30
CA GLN A 139 -8.92 -8.18 7.59
C GLN A 139 -8.31 -9.32 8.38
N VAL A 140 -8.80 -10.53 8.11
CA VAL A 140 -8.19 -11.78 8.57
C VAL A 140 -7.00 -12.08 7.67
N VAL A 141 -5.82 -12.22 8.26
CA VAL A 141 -4.57 -12.46 7.52
C VAL A 141 -4.05 -13.89 7.66
N HIS A 142 -4.51 -14.61 8.67
CA HIS A 142 -4.15 -15.99 8.91
C HIS A 142 -5.29 -16.75 9.59
N VAL A 143 -5.47 -18.01 9.21
CA VAL A 143 -6.38 -18.95 9.84
C VAL A 143 -5.63 -20.27 9.92
N GLU A 144 -5.50 -20.83 11.12
CA GLU A 144 -4.90 -22.15 11.36
C GLU A 144 -5.91 -23.08 12.04
N GLY A 145 -5.96 -24.34 11.57
CA GLY A 145 -6.67 -25.45 12.22
C GLY A 145 -8.08 -25.74 11.68
N ASP A 146 -8.38 -27.05 11.61
CA ASP A 146 -9.67 -27.60 11.16
C ASP A 146 -10.70 -27.69 12.31
N VAL A 147 -10.22 -27.76 13.56
CA VAL A 147 -11.04 -27.89 14.78
C VAL A 147 -10.40 -27.04 15.90
N GLY A 148 -10.82 -25.78 16.01
CA GLY A 148 -10.24 -24.78 16.92
C GLY A 148 -9.40 -23.76 16.16
N HIS A 149 -10.05 -22.73 15.63
CA HIS A 149 -9.42 -21.79 14.69
C HIS A 149 -8.57 -20.75 15.42
N PHE A 150 -7.27 -20.73 15.14
CA PHE A 150 -6.43 -19.57 15.45
C PHE A 150 -6.55 -18.58 14.29
N VAL A 151 -7.31 -17.51 14.50
CA VAL A 151 -7.55 -16.47 13.50
C VAL A 151 -6.75 -15.23 13.88
N VAL A 152 -5.91 -14.76 12.97
CA VAL A 152 -5.18 -13.51 13.15
C VAL A 152 -5.83 -12.41 12.34
N THR A 153 -6.18 -11.32 13.01
CA THR A 153 -6.82 -10.15 12.41
C THR A 153 -5.91 -8.93 12.48
N PHE A 154 -5.76 -8.24 11.36
CA PHE A 154 -5.19 -6.90 11.32
C PHE A 154 -6.27 -5.85 11.55
N THR A 155 -5.98 -4.85 12.39
CA THR A 155 -6.85 -3.67 12.58
C THR A 155 -6.02 -2.39 12.46
N GLN A 156 -6.49 -1.45 11.64
CA GLN A 156 -5.92 -0.10 11.55
C GLN A 156 -6.26 0.69 12.82
N THR A 157 -5.24 1.12 13.58
CA THR A 157 -5.44 1.79 14.88
C THR A 157 -4.61 3.07 15.04
N GLY A 158 -3.88 3.51 14.02
CA GLY A 158 -2.90 4.62 14.12
C GLY A 158 -1.48 4.14 13.84
N PRO A 159 -0.43 4.97 14.03
CA PRO A 159 0.94 4.59 13.66
C PRO A 159 1.34 3.30 14.38
N GLY A 160 1.77 2.27 13.63
CA GLY A 160 2.07 0.92 14.12
C GLY A 160 3.35 0.38 13.49
N ALA A 161 4.01 -0.64 14.04
CA ALA A 161 5.44 -0.93 13.89
C ALA A 161 6.36 0.06 14.64
N GLY A 162 6.76 -0.32 15.85
CA GLY A 162 7.62 0.50 16.73
C GLY A 162 6.88 1.30 17.80
N ALA A 163 5.56 1.47 17.69
CA ALA A 163 4.72 2.05 18.74
C ALA A 163 4.34 0.99 19.81
N PRO A 164 4.22 1.36 21.10
CA PRO A 164 3.65 0.48 22.12
C PRO A 164 2.22 0.06 21.75
N LYS A 165 1.84 -1.18 22.06
CA LYS A 165 0.46 -1.69 21.87
C LYS A 165 -0.53 -0.74 22.58
N PRO A 166 -1.60 -0.27 21.93
CA PRO A 166 -2.68 0.45 22.62
C PRO A 166 -3.23 -0.40 23.76
N ALA A 167 -3.42 0.18 24.94
CA ALA A 167 -4.04 -0.52 26.06
C ALA A 167 -5.44 -1.00 25.62
N THR A 168 -5.71 -2.29 25.81
CA THR A 168 -7.03 -2.86 25.57
C THR A 168 -7.94 -2.33 26.67
N GLU A 169 -8.89 -1.45 26.32
CA GLU A 169 -9.97 -1.09 27.25
C GLU A 169 -10.78 -2.36 27.54
N GLY A 170 -10.83 -2.73 28.82
CA GLY A 170 -11.49 -3.94 29.33
C GLY A 170 -12.98 -3.75 29.60
#